data_AF-A0AAW7ZGC8-F1
#
_entry.id   AF-A0AAW7ZGC8-F1
#
_cell.length_a   1.000
_cell.length_b   1.000
_cell.length_c   1.000
_cell.angle_alpha   90.00
_cell.angle_beta   90.00
_cell.angle_gamma   90.00
#
_symmetry.space_group_name_H-M   'P 1'
#
loop_
_entity.id
_entity.type
_entity.pdbx_description
1 polymer ?
#
loop_
_entity_poly.entity_id
_entity_poly.type
_entity_poly.pdbx_seq_one_letter_code
_entity_poly.pdbx_strand_id
1 'polypeptide(L)'
;MKTWYVEDAGGGCRAFGEVVVLVCEETREIYSARIPVTWTNKMGWEELVCQLMLGLMKEAQATSEDKYLVCSGNIFNVYHNWLKEHNYNWETHKMDGLAHEAAEGEFHRMVVEAGFPEEIKLEERDYRSYYSQIEQWVNACPERKKLYWKDREVRKKPSKPRYILKSTMARTRTCRHCQKVISPFSPVVELKIRQEGRKQRYFYHPGCSPAKPLKTQLNLFEIDWNGGKLTGIIVPCPETIHCSICGQPIDPGQKTFYAYDENLLICGHPACFEKSFNNNRAQTI
;
A
#
# COMPACT_ATOMS: atom_id res chain seq x y z
N MET A 1 -16.18 -30.85 -3.62
CA MET A 1 -15.75 -29.48 -3.33
C MET A 1 -14.80 -29.56 -2.16
N LYS A 2 -13.52 -29.30 -2.40
CA LYS A 2 -12.48 -29.25 -1.36
C LYS A 2 -12.34 -27.82 -0.86
N THR A 3 -11.85 -27.66 0.36
CA THR A 3 -11.36 -26.37 0.87
C THR A 3 -9.84 -26.35 0.84
N TRP A 4 -9.26 -25.40 0.12
CA TRP A 4 -7.82 -25.18 -0.03
C TRP A 4 -7.35 -23.97 0.76
N TYR A 5 -6.28 -24.14 1.52
CA TYR A 5 -5.65 -23.14 2.36
C TYR A 5 -4.31 -22.75 1.76
N VAL A 6 -4.06 -21.44 1.63
CA VAL A 6 -2.85 -20.88 1.02
C VAL A 6 -2.09 -20.02 2.01
N GLU A 7 -0.88 -20.44 2.35
CA GLU A 7 0.00 -19.76 3.31
C GLU A 7 1.44 -19.64 2.79
N ASP A 8 2.20 -18.71 3.36
CA ASP A 8 3.64 -18.52 3.15
C ASP A 8 4.45 -18.60 4.46
N ALA A 9 5.75 -18.88 4.31
CA ALA A 9 6.71 -18.83 5.40
C ALA A 9 8.07 -18.28 4.94
N GLY A 10 8.84 -17.74 5.89
CA GLY A 10 10.19 -17.23 5.64
C GLY A 10 10.27 -15.79 5.14
N GLY A 11 9.14 -15.09 4.96
CA GLY A 11 9.12 -13.69 4.49
C GLY A 11 9.91 -12.73 5.38
N GLY A 12 9.93 -12.97 6.69
CA GLY A 12 10.67 -12.16 7.68
C GLY A 12 12.18 -12.45 7.74
N CYS A 13 12.64 -13.59 7.21
CA CYS A 13 14.05 -13.96 7.20
C CYS A 13 14.77 -13.30 6.02
N ARG A 14 15.96 -12.74 6.23
CA ARG A 14 16.78 -12.15 5.15
C ARG A 14 17.57 -13.21 4.37
N ALA A 15 17.74 -14.38 4.96
CA ALA A 15 18.32 -15.56 4.34
C ALA A 15 17.22 -16.50 3.84
N PHE A 16 17.58 -17.30 2.85
CA PHE A 16 16.75 -18.26 2.12
C PHE A 16 15.60 -17.65 1.33
N GLY A 17 14.96 -18.48 0.51
CA GLY A 17 13.71 -18.16 -0.15
C GLY A 17 12.54 -18.00 0.82
N GLU A 18 11.39 -17.59 0.33
CA GLU A 18 10.13 -17.92 1.02
C GLU A 18 9.62 -19.27 0.53
N VAL A 19 8.67 -19.83 1.26
CA VAL A 19 7.87 -20.98 0.83
C VAL A 19 6.44 -20.52 0.68
N VAL A 20 5.72 -21.10 -0.28
CA VAL A 20 4.26 -21.05 -0.34
C VAL A 20 3.70 -22.47 -0.35
N VAL A 21 2.54 -22.65 0.27
CA VAL A 21 1.85 -23.94 0.34
C VAL A 21 0.41 -23.83 -0.12
N LEU A 22 -0.12 -24.94 -0.62
CA LEU A 22 -1.53 -25.18 -0.91
C LEU A 22 -1.93 -26.47 -0.20
N VAL A 23 -2.83 -26.36 0.78
CA VAL A 23 -3.18 -27.45 1.69
C VAL A 23 -4.69 -27.70 1.68
N CYS A 24 -5.12 -28.95 1.61
CA CYS A 24 -6.50 -29.33 1.93
C CYS A 24 -6.49 -30.06 3.27
N GLU A 25 -7.04 -29.43 4.31
CA GLU A 25 -7.02 -30.02 5.66
C GLU A 25 -7.92 -31.26 5.76
N GLU A 26 -9.01 -31.27 5.00
CA GLU A 26 -9.99 -32.36 4.95
C GLU A 26 -9.35 -33.67 4.45
N THR A 27 -8.50 -33.58 3.43
CA THR A 27 -7.82 -34.73 2.81
C THR A 27 -6.37 -34.88 3.25
N ARG A 28 -5.82 -33.90 3.97
CA ARG A 28 -4.41 -33.77 4.36
C ARG A 28 -3.44 -33.71 3.18
N GLU A 29 -3.91 -33.31 2.00
CA GLU A 29 -3.06 -33.06 0.84
C GLU A 29 -2.24 -31.78 1.07
N ILE A 30 -0.94 -31.83 0.83
CA ILE A 30 -0.01 -30.72 1.03
C ILE A 30 0.86 -30.59 -0.21
N TYR A 31 0.79 -29.42 -0.86
CA TYR A 31 1.64 -29.05 -1.97
C TYR A 31 2.43 -27.80 -1.60
N SER A 32 3.69 -27.72 -2.02
CA SER A 32 4.57 -26.62 -1.63
C SER A 32 5.51 -26.21 -2.76
N ALA A 33 5.82 -24.92 -2.82
CA ALA A 33 6.83 -24.38 -3.72
C ALA A 33 7.78 -23.44 -2.98
N ARG A 34 9.06 -23.47 -3.37
CA ARG A 34 10.10 -22.58 -2.83
C ARG A 34 10.30 -21.40 -3.77
N ILE A 35 10.19 -20.20 -3.24
CA ILE A 35 10.50 -18.96 -3.94
C ILE A 35 12.01 -18.75 -3.89
N PRO A 36 12.73 -18.73 -5.01
CA PRO A 36 14.18 -18.65 -5.00
C PRO A 36 14.69 -17.33 -4.39
N VAL A 37 15.93 -17.34 -3.89
CA VAL A 37 16.56 -16.14 -3.31
C VAL A 37 16.75 -15.01 -4.33
N THR A 38 16.89 -15.36 -5.61
CA THR A 38 17.00 -14.47 -6.78
C THR A 38 16.41 -15.14 -8.03
N TRP A 39 16.06 -14.36 -9.06
CA TRP A 39 15.55 -14.84 -10.35
C TRP A 39 15.79 -13.81 -11.47
N THR A 40 15.86 -14.25 -12.73
CA THR A 40 16.29 -13.41 -13.86
C THR A 40 15.17 -13.03 -14.84
N ASN A 41 13.98 -13.63 -14.71
CA ASN A 41 12.87 -13.50 -15.68
C ASN A 41 12.12 -12.15 -15.62
N LYS A 42 12.70 -11.12 -14.99
CA LYS A 42 12.14 -9.76 -14.80
C LYS A 42 10.77 -9.69 -14.14
N MET A 43 10.20 -10.81 -13.70
CA MET A 43 8.90 -10.83 -13.03
C MET A 43 9.00 -10.18 -11.66
N GLY A 44 7.94 -9.48 -11.27
CA GLY A 44 7.78 -9.02 -9.91
C GLY A 44 7.65 -10.19 -8.94
N TRP A 45 8.04 -9.98 -7.69
CA TRP A 45 7.94 -10.99 -6.63
C TRP A 45 6.51 -11.56 -6.46
N GLU A 46 5.48 -10.71 -6.45
CA GLU A 46 4.08 -11.16 -6.33
C GLU A 46 3.61 -11.92 -7.60
N GLU A 47 4.17 -11.62 -8.77
CA GLU A 47 3.86 -12.32 -10.03
C GLU A 47 4.48 -13.72 -10.05
N LEU A 48 5.73 -13.84 -9.58
CA LEU A 48 6.39 -15.13 -9.39
C LEU A 48 5.62 -16.01 -8.40
N VAL A 49 5.20 -15.44 -7.27
CA VAL A 49 4.36 -16.15 -6.29
C VAL A 49 3.08 -16.64 -6.94
N CYS A 50 2.38 -15.77 -7.67
CA CYS A 50 1.16 -16.16 -8.37
C CYS A 50 1.40 -17.34 -9.31
N GLN A 51 2.48 -17.30 -10.12
CA GLN A 51 2.80 -18.42 -11.02
C GLN A 51 3.08 -19.73 -10.28
N LEU A 52 3.81 -19.68 -9.16
CA LEU A 52 4.06 -20.86 -8.33
C LEU A 52 2.74 -21.41 -7.77
N MET A 53 1.86 -20.55 -7.27
CA MET A 53 0.54 -20.96 -6.77
C MET A 53 -0.32 -21.62 -7.86
N LEU A 54 -0.31 -21.08 -9.09
CA LEU A 54 -1.00 -21.71 -10.22
C LEU A 54 -0.41 -23.09 -10.56
N GLY A 55 0.90 -23.25 -10.42
CA GLY A 55 1.57 -24.56 -10.51
C GLY A 55 1.05 -25.54 -9.46
N LEU A 56 0.98 -25.12 -8.20
CA LEU A 56 0.45 -25.95 -7.11
C LEU A 56 -1.03 -26.30 -7.33
N MET A 57 -1.85 -25.36 -7.77
CA MET A 57 -3.26 -25.61 -8.09
C MET A 57 -3.41 -26.68 -9.18
N LYS A 58 -2.58 -26.60 -10.23
CA LYS A 58 -2.57 -27.58 -11.31
C LYS A 58 -2.15 -28.97 -10.80
N GLU A 59 -1.13 -29.04 -9.95
CA GLU A 59 -0.66 -30.30 -9.35
C GLU A 59 -1.72 -30.93 -8.45
N ALA A 60 -2.40 -30.10 -7.64
CA ALA A 60 -3.49 -30.50 -6.75
C ALA A 60 -4.81 -30.82 -7.47
N GLN A 61 -4.87 -30.60 -8.79
CA GLN A 61 -6.11 -30.64 -9.58
C GLN A 61 -7.21 -29.76 -8.97
N ALA A 62 -6.81 -28.65 -8.34
CA ALA A 62 -7.70 -27.70 -7.70
C ALA A 62 -8.44 -26.86 -8.77
N THR A 63 -9.76 -26.72 -8.63
CA THR A 63 -10.62 -26.10 -9.65
C THR A 63 -11.34 -24.87 -9.12
N SER A 64 -12.04 -24.13 -9.99
CA SER A 64 -12.87 -22.98 -9.60
C SER A 64 -14.10 -23.34 -8.75
N GLU A 65 -14.50 -24.61 -8.75
CA GLU A 65 -15.59 -25.13 -7.92
C GLU A 65 -15.17 -25.35 -6.46
N ASP A 66 -13.86 -25.39 -6.19
CA ASP A 66 -13.33 -25.51 -4.83
C ASP A 66 -13.33 -24.17 -4.10
N LYS A 67 -13.27 -24.21 -2.76
CA LYS A 67 -13.14 -23.01 -1.93
C LYS A 67 -11.66 -22.73 -1.63
N TYR A 68 -11.23 -21.47 -1.73
CA TYR A 68 -9.87 -21.03 -1.43
C TYR A 68 -9.85 -20.04 -0.27
N LEU A 69 -9.15 -20.40 0.80
CA LEU A 69 -8.84 -19.55 1.93
C LEU A 69 -7.39 -19.09 1.80
N VAL A 70 -7.16 -17.80 1.60
CA VAL A 70 -5.83 -17.27 1.28
C VAL A 70 -5.35 -16.32 2.38
N CYS A 71 -4.09 -16.44 2.80
CA CYS A 71 -3.49 -15.53 3.75
C CYS A 71 -3.59 -14.07 3.26
N SER A 72 -3.80 -13.13 4.19
CA SER A 72 -3.84 -11.69 3.90
C SER A 72 -2.46 -11.08 3.57
N GLY A 73 -1.40 -11.89 3.56
CA GLY A 73 -0.04 -11.48 3.28
C GLY A 73 0.07 -10.76 1.93
N ASN A 74 0.80 -9.66 1.90
CA ASN A 74 0.97 -8.85 0.69
C ASN A 74 1.59 -9.62 -0.49
N ILE A 75 2.29 -10.72 -0.20
CA ILE A 75 2.88 -11.62 -1.19
C ILE A 75 1.82 -12.19 -2.15
N PHE A 76 0.58 -12.35 -1.67
CA PHE A 76 -0.53 -12.93 -2.42
C PHE A 76 -1.40 -11.91 -3.17
N ASN A 77 -1.11 -10.61 -3.14
CA ASN A 77 -1.99 -9.59 -3.75
C ASN A 77 -2.28 -9.84 -5.25
N VAL A 78 -1.27 -10.25 -6.03
CA VAL A 78 -1.46 -10.59 -7.45
C VAL A 78 -2.31 -11.86 -7.60
N TYR A 79 -2.09 -12.85 -6.73
CA TYR A 79 -2.87 -14.09 -6.71
C TYR A 79 -4.33 -13.86 -6.30
N HIS A 80 -4.59 -13.00 -5.32
CA HIS A 80 -5.94 -12.55 -4.93
C HIS A 80 -6.69 -11.95 -6.13
N ASN A 81 -6.03 -11.05 -6.87
CA ASN A 81 -6.63 -10.45 -8.06
C ASN A 81 -6.87 -11.50 -9.15
N TRP A 82 -5.93 -12.42 -9.36
CA TRP A 82 -6.08 -13.49 -10.33
C TRP A 82 -7.29 -14.38 -10.02
N LEU A 83 -7.44 -14.85 -8.77
CA LEU A 83 -8.59 -15.65 -8.34
C LEU A 83 -9.92 -14.91 -8.58
N LYS A 84 -9.96 -13.61 -8.25
CA LYS A 84 -11.13 -12.77 -8.46
C LYS A 84 -11.46 -12.61 -9.95
N GLU A 85 -10.48 -12.31 -10.79
CA GLU A 85 -10.66 -12.11 -12.24
C GLU A 85 -11.12 -13.37 -12.96
N HIS A 86 -10.77 -14.55 -12.43
CA HIS A 86 -11.14 -15.85 -12.98
C HIS A 86 -12.35 -16.48 -12.28
N ASN A 87 -13.08 -15.72 -11.45
CA ASN A 87 -14.30 -16.14 -10.77
C ASN A 87 -14.14 -17.38 -9.86
N TYR A 88 -13.00 -17.54 -9.20
CA TYR A 88 -12.82 -18.56 -8.16
C TYR A 88 -13.58 -18.19 -6.88
N ASN A 89 -14.07 -19.20 -6.16
CA ASN A 89 -14.64 -19.01 -4.82
C ASN A 89 -13.53 -18.84 -3.78
N TRP A 90 -13.20 -17.61 -3.40
CA TRP A 90 -12.11 -17.34 -2.46
C TRP A 90 -12.41 -16.23 -1.46
N GLU A 91 -11.74 -16.28 -0.31
CA GLU A 91 -11.73 -15.20 0.70
C GLU A 91 -10.39 -15.13 1.44
N THR A 92 -10.11 -14.00 2.08
CA THR A 92 -8.96 -13.90 2.98
C THR A 92 -9.22 -14.61 4.29
N HIS A 93 -8.24 -15.36 4.77
CA HIS A 93 -8.32 -16.07 6.05
C HIS A 93 -7.05 -15.83 6.86
N LYS A 94 -7.19 -15.81 8.19
CA LYS A 94 -6.04 -15.84 9.09
C LYS A 94 -5.65 -17.30 9.22
N MET A 95 -4.45 -17.68 8.77
CA MET A 95 -4.05 -19.08 8.84
C MET A 95 -3.62 -19.46 10.25
N ASP A 96 -4.02 -20.66 10.60
CA ASP A 96 -3.58 -21.46 11.71
C ASP A 96 -3.60 -22.93 11.26
N GLY A 97 -3.41 -23.86 12.18
CA GLY A 97 -3.52 -25.30 11.88
C GLY A 97 -2.52 -25.82 10.85
N LEU A 98 -2.98 -26.75 10.01
CA LEU A 98 -2.12 -27.59 9.19
C LEU A 98 -1.41 -26.78 8.09
N ALA A 99 -2.10 -25.82 7.49
CA ALA A 99 -1.50 -24.98 6.45
C ALA A 99 -0.32 -24.16 6.97
N HIS A 100 -0.46 -23.62 8.19
CA HIS A 100 0.59 -22.88 8.85
C HIS A 100 1.78 -23.78 9.22
N GLU A 101 1.51 -24.92 9.84
CA GLU A 101 2.54 -25.92 10.19
C GLU A 101 3.29 -26.43 8.94
N ALA A 102 2.58 -26.66 7.84
CA ALA A 102 3.18 -27.10 6.58
C ALA A 102 4.11 -26.05 5.99
N ALA A 103 3.72 -24.76 6.01
CA ALA A 103 4.55 -23.67 5.51
C ALA A 103 5.84 -23.52 6.35
N GLU A 104 5.71 -23.51 7.67
CA GLU A 104 6.85 -23.39 8.59
C GLU A 104 7.78 -24.61 8.52
N GLY A 105 7.21 -25.81 8.47
CA GLY A 105 7.93 -27.06 8.34
C GLY A 105 8.72 -27.13 7.04
N GLU A 106 8.13 -26.72 5.91
CA GLU A 106 8.81 -26.67 4.63
C GLU A 106 9.94 -25.62 4.60
N PHE A 107 9.73 -24.46 5.22
CA PHE A 107 10.79 -23.45 5.35
C PHE A 107 11.95 -23.99 6.20
N HIS A 108 11.66 -24.62 7.33
CA HIS A 108 12.68 -25.24 8.16
C HIS A 108 13.42 -26.36 7.40
N ARG A 109 12.69 -27.24 6.70
CA ARG A 109 13.28 -28.31 5.88
C ARG A 109 14.26 -27.76 4.84
N MET A 110 13.87 -26.71 4.12
CA MET A 110 14.74 -26.03 3.14
C MET A 110 16.05 -25.52 3.78
N VAL A 111 15.96 -24.99 5.00
CA VAL A 111 17.11 -24.44 5.73
C VAL A 111 18.03 -25.57 6.25
N VAL A 112 17.45 -26.66 6.76
CA VAL A 112 18.19 -27.86 7.20
C VAL A 112 18.87 -28.57 6.03
N GLU A 113 18.20 -28.71 4.88
CA GLU A 113 18.78 -29.26 3.65
C GLU A 113 20.04 -28.50 3.18
N ALA A 114 20.16 -27.22 3.55
CA ALA A 114 21.35 -26.40 3.28
C ALA A 114 22.46 -26.55 4.35
N GLY A 115 22.23 -27.35 5.39
CA GLY A 115 23.19 -27.65 6.46
C GLY A 115 22.99 -26.86 7.76
N PHE A 116 21.84 -26.20 7.94
CA PHE A 116 21.50 -25.61 9.23
C PHE A 116 21.21 -26.71 10.27
N PRO A 117 21.62 -26.54 11.56
CA PRO A 117 21.40 -27.56 12.58
C PRO A 117 19.91 -27.86 12.78
N GLU A 118 19.54 -29.15 12.68
CA GLU A 118 18.15 -29.62 12.74
C GLU A 118 17.52 -29.44 14.13
N GLU A 119 18.34 -29.46 15.17
CA GLU A 119 17.93 -29.24 16.56
C GLU A 119 17.47 -27.81 16.83
N ILE A 120 17.87 -26.83 16.02
CA ILE A 120 17.46 -25.44 16.16
C ILE A 120 16.13 -25.23 15.43
N LYS A 121 15.03 -25.24 16.18
CA LYS A 121 13.67 -25.13 15.65
C LYS A 121 13.02 -23.81 16.02
N LEU A 122 11.91 -23.50 15.34
CA LEU A 122 11.03 -22.42 15.74
C LEU A 122 10.24 -22.87 16.97
N GLU A 123 10.48 -22.21 18.11
CA GLU A 123 9.79 -22.49 19.38
C GLU A 123 8.83 -21.34 19.71
N GLU A 124 7.64 -21.66 20.20
CA GLU A 124 6.64 -20.69 20.69
C GLU A 124 6.36 -19.50 19.74
N ARG A 125 6.51 -19.72 18.43
CA ARG A 125 6.41 -18.68 17.39
C ARG A 125 7.40 -17.51 17.58
N ASP A 126 8.56 -17.73 18.22
CA ASP A 126 9.64 -16.75 18.30
C ASP A 126 10.43 -16.66 16.99
N TYR A 127 9.77 -16.13 15.96
CA TYR A 127 10.36 -15.91 14.64
C TYR A 127 11.61 -15.03 14.70
N ARG A 128 11.67 -14.09 15.65
CA ARG A 128 12.77 -13.12 15.71
C ARG A 128 14.07 -13.84 16.06
N SER A 129 14.07 -14.64 17.13
CA SER A 129 15.25 -15.39 17.54
C SER A 129 15.59 -16.47 16.52
N TYR A 130 14.60 -17.20 16.02
CA TYR A 130 14.80 -18.24 15.02
C TYR A 130 15.43 -17.69 13.72
N TYR A 131 14.86 -16.64 13.13
CA TYR A 131 15.44 -16.02 11.93
C TYR A 131 16.80 -15.38 12.20
N SER A 132 17.03 -14.82 13.39
CA SER A 132 18.35 -14.29 13.73
C SER A 132 19.43 -15.38 13.72
N GLN A 133 19.14 -16.58 14.25
CA GLN A 133 20.07 -17.70 14.23
C GLN A 133 20.38 -18.17 12.80
N ILE A 134 19.36 -18.28 11.94
CA ILE A 134 19.55 -18.62 10.52
C ILE A 134 20.41 -17.56 9.82
N GLU A 135 20.09 -16.28 10.00
CA GLU A 135 20.84 -15.18 9.39
C GLU A 135 22.30 -15.13 9.86
N GLN A 136 22.56 -15.38 11.15
CA GLN A 136 23.90 -15.48 11.69
C GLN A 136 24.66 -16.67 11.10
N TRP A 137 24.03 -17.84 11.04
CA TRP A 137 24.60 -19.04 10.44
C TRP A 137 24.98 -18.80 8.98
N VAL A 138 24.09 -18.23 8.15
CA VAL A 138 24.40 -17.87 6.76
C VAL A 138 25.53 -16.84 6.68
N ASN A 139 25.48 -15.79 7.52
CA ASN A 139 26.46 -14.71 7.48
C ASN A 139 27.85 -15.11 7.98
N ALA A 140 27.97 -16.21 8.74
CA ALA A 140 29.25 -16.74 9.22
C ALA A 140 30.12 -17.36 8.11
N CYS A 141 29.59 -17.57 6.90
CA CYS A 141 30.38 -18.06 5.76
C CYS A 141 30.06 -17.27 4.48
N PRO A 142 31.08 -16.68 3.82
CA PRO A 142 30.89 -15.93 2.58
C PRO A 142 30.16 -16.71 1.48
N GLU A 143 30.47 -17.99 1.31
CA GLU A 143 29.84 -18.84 0.28
C GLU A 143 28.36 -19.07 0.57
N ARG A 144 28.01 -19.41 1.82
CA ARG A 144 26.59 -19.52 2.23
C ARG A 144 25.85 -18.22 2.04
N LYS A 145 26.47 -17.09 2.37
CA LYS A 145 25.88 -15.76 2.16
C LYS A 145 25.62 -15.48 0.68
N LYS A 146 26.54 -15.82 -0.21
CA LYS A 146 26.33 -15.65 -1.66
C LYS A 146 25.17 -16.50 -2.18
N LEU A 147 24.99 -17.71 -1.65
CA LEU A 147 23.98 -18.66 -2.09
C LEU A 147 22.59 -18.40 -1.50
N TYR A 148 22.52 -18.03 -0.23
CA TYR A 148 21.25 -18.01 0.51
C TYR A 148 20.77 -16.62 0.87
N TRP A 149 21.55 -15.56 0.67
CA TRP A 149 21.07 -14.23 1.01
C TRP A 149 20.10 -13.69 -0.05
N LYS A 150 18.91 -13.24 0.38
CA LYS A 150 17.88 -12.72 -0.54
C LYS A 150 18.41 -11.55 -1.36
N ASP A 151 18.24 -11.62 -2.68
CA ASP A 151 18.54 -10.53 -3.59
C ASP A 151 17.48 -9.44 -3.48
N ARG A 152 17.87 -8.32 -2.87
CA ARG A 152 16.95 -7.20 -2.64
C ARG A 152 16.52 -6.50 -3.91
N GLU A 153 17.27 -6.58 -5.01
CA GLU A 153 16.92 -5.85 -6.23
C GLU A 153 15.71 -6.47 -6.91
N VAL A 154 15.70 -7.79 -7.12
CA VAL A 154 14.58 -8.50 -7.76
C VAL A 154 13.35 -8.57 -6.86
N ARG A 155 13.53 -8.47 -5.54
CA ARG A 155 12.47 -8.45 -4.52
C ARG A 155 11.89 -7.07 -4.25
N LYS A 156 12.44 -6.00 -4.82
CA LYS A 156 11.86 -4.65 -4.70
C LYS A 156 10.54 -4.60 -5.47
N LYS A 157 9.47 -4.16 -4.79
CA LYS A 157 8.26 -3.77 -5.51
C LYS A 157 8.62 -2.70 -6.55
N PRO A 158 8.16 -2.83 -7.81
CA PRO A 158 8.42 -1.82 -8.82
C PRO A 158 7.94 -0.46 -8.32
N SER A 159 8.74 0.58 -8.53
CA SER A 159 8.43 1.94 -8.12
C SER A 159 7.29 2.51 -8.98
N LYS A 160 6.05 2.06 -8.74
CA LYS A 160 4.89 2.63 -9.41
C LYS A 160 4.79 4.11 -9.02
N PRO A 161 4.80 5.04 -9.99
CA PRO A 161 4.66 6.45 -9.69
C PRO A 161 3.32 6.69 -8.99
N ARG A 162 3.36 7.21 -7.76
CA ARG A 162 2.14 7.48 -6.99
C ARG A 162 1.73 8.93 -7.17
N TYR A 163 0.65 9.14 -7.92
CA TYR A 163 -0.04 10.41 -8.06
C TYR A 163 -1.11 10.53 -6.97
N ILE A 164 -0.99 11.56 -6.13
CA ILE A 164 -1.91 11.84 -5.02
C ILE A 164 -2.46 13.24 -5.19
N LEU A 165 -3.79 13.39 -5.24
CA LEU A 165 -4.45 14.70 -5.21
C LEU A 165 -4.53 15.18 -3.76
N LYS A 166 -4.04 16.39 -3.47
CA LYS A 166 -3.98 16.97 -2.12
C LYS A 166 -3.95 18.50 -2.17
N SER A 167 -3.96 19.15 -1.01
CA SER A 167 -3.71 20.59 -0.87
C SER A 167 -2.20 20.92 -0.87
N THR A 168 -1.85 22.10 -1.38
CA THR A 168 -0.52 22.71 -1.20
C THR A 168 -0.26 23.22 0.22
N MET A 169 -1.30 23.32 1.06
CA MET A 169 -1.28 23.99 2.37
C MET A 169 -0.73 25.42 2.23
N ALA A 170 -0.13 26.01 3.28
CA ALA A 170 0.43 27.37 3.21
C ALA A 170 1.62 27.55 2.25
N ARG A 171 2.00 26.54 1.45
CA ARG A 171 3.19 26.59 0.58
C ARG A 171 2.81 26.79 -0.87
N THR A 172 3.53 27.66 -1.57
CA THR A 172 3.51 27.67 -3.04
C THR A 172 4.25 26.45 -3.60
N ARG A 173 3.84 26.04 -4.80
CA ARG A 173 4.52 25.02 -5.62
C ARG A 173 4.63 25.50 -7.05
N THR A 174 5.53 24.87 -7.81
CA THR A 174 5.62 25.10 -9.26
C THR A 174 5.14 23.86 -9.97
N CYS A 175 4.23 24.02 -10.92
CA CYS A 175 3.75 22.93 -11.74
C CYS A 175 4.85 22.47 -12.69
N ARG A 176 5.20 21.18 -12.65
CA ARG A 176 6.27 20.63 -13.49
C ARG A 176 5.93 20.62 -14.98
N HIS A 177 4.65 20.63 -15.34
CA HIS A 177 4.24 20.59 -16.74
C HIS A 177 4.21 22.00 -17.36
N CYS A 178 3.43 22.93 -16.79
CA CYS A 178 3.25 24.26 -17.35
C CYS A 178 4.20 25.32 -16.76
N GLN A 179 5.02 24.98 -15.76
CA GLN A 179 5.95 25.86 -15.04
C GLN A 179 5.30 27.05 -14.31
N LYS A 180 3.97 27.14 -14.28
CA LYS A 180 3.24 28.16 -13.52
C LYS A 180 3.17 27.82 -12.04
N VAL A 181 3.01 28.86 -11.22
CA VAL A 181 2.83 28.73 -9.76
C VAL A 181 1.49 28.06 -9.46
N ILE A 182 1.49 27.20 -8.45
CA ILE A 182 0.33 26.64 -7.77
C ILE A 182 0.27 27.35 -6.42
N SER A 183 -0.79 28.13 -6.23
CA SER A 183 -0.97 28.96 -5.04
C SER A 183 -1.07 28.11 -3.76
N PRO A 184 -0.82 28.72 -2.59
CA PRO A 184 -1.14 28.09 -1.31
C PRO A 184 -2.61 27.64 -1.27
N PHE A 185 -2.92 26.69 -0.40
CA PHE A 185 -4.25 26.14 -0.17
C PHE A 185 -5.03 25.76 -1.44
N SER A 186 -4.31 25.37 -2.49
CA SER A 186 -4.88 25.00 -3.78
C SER A 186 -4.77 23.51 -4.03
N PRO A 187 -5.69 22.90 -4.79
CA PRO A 187 -5.55 21.52 -5.25
C PRO A 187 -4.28 21.31 -6.06
N VAL A 188 -3.52 20.27 -5.74
CA VAL A 188 -2.28 19.87 -6.42
C VAL A 188 -2.19 18.35 -6.52
N VAL A 189 -1.67 17.87 -7.64
CA VAL A 189 -1.27 16.46 -7.77
C VAL A 189 0.21 16.32 -7.44
N GLU A 190 0.51 15.61 -6.34
CA GLU A 190 1.88 15.24 -5.94
C GLU A 190 2.25 13.88 -6.54
N LEU A 191 3.32 13.87 -7.33
CA LEU A 191 3.96 12.66 -7.82
C LEU A 191 5.13 12.30 -6.89
N LYS A 192 5.04 11.13 -6.24
CA LYS A 192 6.15 10.57 -5.45
C LYS A 192 6.81 9.45 -6.24
N ILE A 193 8.09 9.63 -6.54
CA ILE A 193 8.92 8.60 -7.17
C ILE A 193 10.24 8.43 -6.42
N ARG A 194 10.81 7.24 -6.52
CA ARG A 194 12.21 6.99 -6.18
C ARG A 194 12.98 6.83 -7.47
N GLN A 195 13.99 7.68 -7.68
CA GLN A 195 14.95 7.56 -8.77
C GLN A 195 16.33 7.48 -8.12
N GLU A 196 17.13 6.48 -8.49
CA GLU A 196 18.50 6.28 -7.99
C GLU A 196 18.58 6.29 -6.44
N GLY A 197 17.60 5.64 -5.79
CA GLY A 197 17.51 5.60 -4.31
C GLY A 197 17.02 6.90 -3.66
N ARG A 198 16.97 8.03 -4.39
CA ARG A 198 16.51 9.32 -3.88
C ARG A 198 15.01 9.49 -4.06
N LYS A 199 14.33 9.98 -3.02
CA LYS A 199 12.91 10.32 -3.09
C LYS A 199 12.76 11.68 -3.77
N GLN A 200 12.13 11.71 -4.93
CA GLN A 200 11.79 12.94 -5.63
C GLN A 200 10.28 13.19 -5.55
N ARG A 201 9.92 14.48 -5.55
CA ARG A 201 8.54 14.95 -5.51
C ARG A 201 8.33 15.97 -6.59
N TYR A 202 7.31 15.76 -7.40
CA TYR A 202 6.90 16.72 -8.41
C TYR A 202 5.44 17.10 -8.18
N PHE A 203 5.11 18.32 -8.57
CA PHE A 203 3.78 18.89 -8.36
C PHE A 203 3.21 19.29 -9.69
N TYR A 204 1.91 19.08 -9.88
CA TYR A 204 1.16 19.43 -11.07
C TYR A 204 -0.15 20.10 -10.67
N HIS A 205 -0.61 21.09 -11.45
CA HIS A 205 -2.03 21.44 -11.40
C HIS A 205 -2.87 20.18 -11.74
N PRO A 206 -4.09 20.02 -11.18
CA PRO A 206 -4.93 18.85 -11.47
C PRO A 206 -5.13 18.59 -12.96
N GLY A 207 -5.40 19.65 -13.75
CA GLY A 207 -5.55 19.55 -15.21
C GLY A 207 -4.24 19.37 -15.98
N CYS A 208 -3.09 19.60 -15.37
CA CYS A 208 -1.77 19.38 -15.99
C CYS A 208 -1.16 18.03 -15.61
N SER A 209 -1.85 17.22 -14.80
CA SER A 209 -1.29 15.95 -14.35
C SER A 209 -1.27 14.94 -15.50
N PRO A 210 -0.16 14.24 -15.73
CA PRO A 210 -0.06 13.25 -16.81
C PRO A 210 -0.87 11.96 -16.54
N ALA A 211 -1.38 11.79 -15.32
CA ALA A 211 -2.19 10.64 -14.95
C ALA A 211 -3.26 11.04 -13.94
N LYS A 212 -4.40 10.35 -13.98
CA LYS A 212 -5.45 10.53 -12.98
C LYS A 212 -4.95 10.05 -11.61
N PRO A 213 -5.01 10.87 -10.54
CA PRO A 213 -4.61 10.45 -9.21
C PRO A 213 -5.41 9.25 -8.72
N LEU A 214 -4.71 8.23 -8.21
CA LEU A 214 -5.35 7.00 -7.69
C LEU A 214 -5.89 7.19 -6.26
N LYS A 215 -5.44 8.24 -5.57
CA LYS A 215 -5.87 8.60 -4.21
C LYS A 215 -6.08 10.10 -4.10
N THR A 216 -7.14 10.49 -3.41
CA THR A 216 -7.39 11.88 -3.00
C THR A 216 -7.25 12.01 -1.48
N GLN A 217 -6.59 13.07 -1.05
CA GLN A 217 -6.54 13.56 0.33
C GLN A 217 -7.13 14.97 0.41
N LEU A 218 -7.83 15.38 -0.64
CA LEU A 218 -8.43 16.69 -0.78
C LEU A 218 -9.85 16.62 -0.23
N ASN A 219 -10.16 17.47 0.74
CA ASN A 219 -11.54 17.71 1.16
C ASN A 219 -12.02 18.97 0.46
N LEU A 220 -12.71 18.78 -0.67
CA LEU A 220 -13.29 19.88 -1.44
C LEU A 220 -14.60 20.31 -0.79
N PHE A 221 -14.86 21.61 -0.80
CA PHE A 221 -16.09 22.17 -0.31
C PHE A 221 -16.56 23.27 -1.27
N GLU A 222 -17.80 23.18 -1.72
CA GLU A 222 -18.40 24.14 -2.63
C GLU A 222 -19.50 24.90 -1.91
N ILE A 223 -19.49 26.22 -2.06
CA ILE A 223 -20.45 27.13 -1.43
C ILE A 223 -21.06 28.06 -2.48
N ASP A 224 -22.23 28.61 -2.19
CA ASP A 224 -22.76 29.75 -2.91
C ASP A 224 -22.07 31.03 -2.45
N TRP A 225 -21.51 31.80 -3.37
CA TRP A 225 -20.70 32.98 -3.10
C TRP A 225 -20.88 34.02 -4.21
N ASN A 226 -21.24 35.26 -3.85
CA ASN A 226 -21.41 36.38 -4.79
C ASN A 226 -22.25 36.06 -6.05
N GLY A 227 -23.34 35.30 -5.87
CA GLY A 227 -24.23 34.93 -6.98
C GLY A 227 -23.72 33.79 -7.88
N GLY A 228 -22.60 33.16 -7.53
CA GLY A 228 -22.05 31.97 -8.19
C GLY A 228 -21.66 30.86 -7.20
N LYS A 229 -20.93 29.86 -7.71
CA LYS A 229 -20.33 28.80 -6.90
C LYS A 229 -18.86 29.09 -6.66
N LEU A 230 -18.42 28.98 -5.41
CA LEU A 230 -17.02 29.05 -5.04
C LEU A 230 -16.58 27.69 -4.49
N THR A 231 -15.61 27.06 -5.16
CA THR A 231 -15.00 25.82 -4.69
C THR A 231 -13.71 26.12 -3.94
N GLY A 232 -13.63 25.66 -2.70
CA GLY A 232 -12.43 25.70 -1.87
C GLY A 232 -12.05 24.34 -1.30
N ILE A 233 -11.12 24.37 -0.37
CA ILE A 233 -10.67 23.19 0.37
C ILE A 233 -10.89 23.39 1.87
N ILE A 234 -11.11 22.29 2.59
CA ILE A 234 -11.10 22.28 4.04
C ILE A 234 -9.83 21.56 4.52
N VAL A 235 -8.99 22.29 5.23
CA VAL A 235 -7.77 21.76 5.85
C VAL A 235 -7.62 22.28 7.28
N PRO A 236 -6.84 21.59 8.15
CA PRO A 236 -6.49 22.13 9.45
C PRO A 236 -5.73 23.45 9.30
N CYS A 237 -6.11 24.43 10.10
CA CYS A 237 -5.48 25.74 10.15
C CYS A 237 -4.00 25.59 10.55
N PRO A 238 -3.03 26.15 9.79
CA PRO A 238 -1.62 26.02 10.13
C PRO A 238 -1.16 27.00 11.22
N GLU A 239 -1.83 28.15 11.33
CA GLU A 239 -1.49 29.26 12.23
C GLU A 239 -2.76 30.03 12.60
N THR A 240 -2.73 30.82 13.68
CA THR A 240 -3.90 31.62 14.07
C THR A 240 -4.23 32.67 13.02
N ILE A 241 -5.45 32.64 12.48
CA ILE A 241 -5.98 33.60 11.51
C ILE A 241 -7.36 34.09 11.95
N HIS A 242 -7.94 35.05 11.24
CA HIS A 242 -9.30 35.52 11.51
C HIS A 242 -10.24 35.10 10.38
N CYS A 243 -11.44 34.67 10.73
CA CYS A 243 -12.47 34.32 9.76
C CYS A 243 -12.90 35.55 8.95
N SER A 244 -12.83 35.48 7.62
CA SER A 244 -13.24 36.57 6.73
C SER A 244 -14.73 36.94 6.82
N ILE A 245 -15.56 36.11 7.48
CA ILE A 245 -17.00 36.33 7.63
C ILE A 245 -17.35 36.94 8.99
N CYS A 246 -17.02 36.24 10.08
CA CYS A 246 -17.43 36.65 11.43
C CYS A 246 -16.35 37.45 12.18
N GLY A 247 -15.14 37.56 11.63
CA GLY A 247 -14.01 38.23 12.26
C GLY A 247 -13.41 37.50 13.46
N GLN A 248 -13.99 36.37 13.92
CA GLN A 248 -13.48 35.61 15.05
C GLN A 248 -12.18 34.86 14.70
N PRO A 249 -11.26 34.69 15.66
CA PRO A 249 -10.02 33.95 15.44
C PRO A 249 -10.29 32.46 15.19
N ILE A 250 -9.39 31.84 14.43
CA ILE A 250 -9.33 30.42 14.14
C ILE A 250 -7.94 29.93 14.51
N ASP A 251 -7.89 29.02 15.46
CA ASP A 251 -6.63 28.52 16.01
C ASP A 251 -6.03 27.37 15.18
N PRO A 252 -4.71 27.14 15.30
CA PRO A 252 -4.04 26.04 14.63
C PRO A 252 -4.73 24.69 14.90
N GLY A 253 -4.88 23.89 13.85
CA GLY A 253 -5.52 22.58 13.91
C GLY A 253 -7.05 22.59 13.74
N GLN A 254 -7.72 23.73 13.90
CA GLN A 254 -9.15 23.85 13.62
C GLN A 254 -9.43 23.67 12.12
N LYS A 255 -10.59 23.10 11.78
CA LYS A 255 -10.99 22.92 10.36
C LYS A 255 -11.32 24.28 9.75
N THR A 256 -10.64 24.63 8.67
CA THR A 256 -10.77 25.93 8.04
C THR A 256 -11.00 25.76 6.55
N PHE A 257 -11.96 26.51 6.03
CA PHE A 257 -12.19 26.65 4.60
C PHE A 257 -11.22 27.67 4.01
N TYR A 258 -10.59 27.33 2.89
CA TYR A 258 -9.75 28.22 2.11
C TYR A 258 -10.20 28.17 0.64
N ALA A 259 -10.42 29.33 0.04
CA ALA A 259 -10.79 29.46 -1.37
C ALA A 259 -10.21 30.74 -1.96
N TYR A 260 -10.10 30.78 -3.29
CA TYR A 260 -9.74 32.00 -4.00
C TYR A 260 -10.98 32.58 -4.65
N ASP A 261 -11.39 33.77 -4.21
CA ASP A 261 -12.34 34.60 -4.95
C ASP A 261 -11.53 35.49 -5.89
N GLU A 262 -11.63 35.21 -7.19
CA GLU A 262 -10.73 35.72 -8.23
C GLU A 262 -9.25 35.44 -7.89
N ASN A 263 -8.55 36.40 -7.27
CA ASN A 263 -7.15 36.28 -6.85
C ASN A 263 -6.96 36.48 -5.34
N LEU A 264 -8.03 36.74 -4.59
CA LEU A 264 -7.98 36.96 -3.15
C LEU A 264 -8.25 35.65 -2.41
N LEU A 265 -7.30 35.25 -1.55
CA LEU A 265 -7.50 34.12 -0.65
C LEU A 265 -8.46 34.54 0.46
N ILE A 266 -9.64 33.92 0.48
CA ILE A 266 -10.58 34.03 1.59
C ILE A 266 -10.48 32.78 2.47
N CYS A 267 -10.65 32.97 3.77
CA CYS A 267 -10.54 31.86 4.71
C CYS A 267 -11.45 32.04 5.92
N GLY A 268 -11.83 30.93 6.55
CA GLY A 268 -12.69 31.01 7.71
C GLY A 268 -13.32 29.69 8.14
N HIS A 269 -14.22 29.78 9.11
CA HIS A 269 -14.98 28.64 9.59
C HIS A 269 -15.86 28.08 8.46
N PRO A 270 -15.83 26.76 8.18
CA PRO A 270 -16.71 26.16 7.18
C PRO A 270 -18.19 26.52 7.38
N ALA A 271 -18.67 26.50 8.62
CA ALA A 271 -20.05 26.84 8.97
C ALA A 271 -20.41 28.32 8.70
N CYS A 272 -19.46 29.25 8.71
CA CYS A 272 -19.72 30.64 8.37
C CYS A 272 -19.99 30.79 6.87
N PHE A 273 -19.22 30.08 6.03
CA PHE A 273 -19.41 30.09 4.59
C PHE A 273 -20.67 29.33 4.13
N GLU A 274 -21.15 28.37 4.90
CA GLU A 274 -22.48 27.76 4.69
C GLU A 274 -23.64 28.74 4.98
N LYS A 275 -23.49 29.59 6.01
CA LYS A 275 -24.58 30.45 6.51
C LYS A 275 -24.69 31.81 5.83
N SER A 276 -23.58 32.36 5.30
CA SER A 276 -23.51 33.73 4.77
C SER A 276 -24.44 34.04 3.59
N PHE A 277 -25.12 33.06 3.01
CA PHE A 277 -26.13 33.31 1.97
C PHE A 277 -27.55 33.56 2.50
N ASN A 278 -27.85 33.23 3.76
CA ASN A 278 -29.21 33.40 4.32
C ASN A 278 -29.48 34.79 4.90
N ASN A 279 -28.46 35.57 5.28
CA ASN A 279 -28.67 36.90 5.88
C ASN A 279 -28.76 38.05 4.86
N ASN A 280 -28.29 37.88 3.62
CA ASN A 280 -28.38 38.93 2.59
C ASN A 280 -29.73 38.99 1.85
N ARG A 281 -30.72 38.15 2.22
CA ARG A 281 -32.12 38.27 1.78
C ARG A 281 -33.03 38.98 2.78
N ALA A 282 -32.56 39.28 3.99
CA ALA A 282 -33.39 39.85 5.06
C ALA A 282 -33.21 41.36 5.28
N GLN A 283 -32.44 42.06 4.44
CA GLN A 283 -32.20 43.51 4.57
C GLN A 283 -32.64 44.34 3.34
N THR A 284 -33.53 43.79 2.51
CA THR A 284 -34.25 44.56 1.49
C THR A 284 -35.74 44.22 1.53
N ILE A 285 -36.44 44.86 2.47
CA ILE A 285 -37.86 45.22 2.36
C ILE A 285 -37.93 46.71 2.71
#